data_AF-A0A924FDF7-F1
#
_entry.id   AF-A0A924FDF7-F1
#
_cell.length_a   1.000
_cell.length_b   1.000
_cell.length_c   1.000
_cell.angle_alpha   90.00
_cell.angle_beta   90.00
_cell.angle_gamma   90.00
#
_symmetry.space_group_name_H-M   'P 1'
#
loop_
_entity.id
_entity.type
_entity.pdbx_description
1 polymer ?
#
loop_
_entity_poly.entity_id
_entity_poly.type
_entity_poly.pdbx_seq_one_letter_code
_entity_poly.pdbx_strand_id
1 'polypeptide(L)'
;MNIALGALFIFVLLYPGILFRIAYLNGPYSRKNIQSSLVDELVLSLIPSLFLQCMGYWIVGYFYDIRLELVYQLLIGANNPAYTPDFNLAGTSILPFAGYNALLLTVALATGKAARRLVEQTKADLKFHSLRFNNDWYYLLSGRIVDFPGWEGHSEDIEYVFVDVLVETKECSFLYCGVLEE
;
A
#
# COMPACT_ATOMS: atom_id res chain seq x y z
N MET A 1 -16.25 27.93 1.97
CA MET A 1 -15.69 26.64 1.50
C MET A 1 -14.50 26.30 2.39
N ASN A 2 -14.65 25.35 3.31
CA ASN A 2 -13.53 24.93 4.15
C ASN A 2 -12.72 23.88 3.38
N ILE A 3 -11.84 24.34 2.49
CA ILE A 3 -11.03 23.48 1.60
C ILE A 3 -10.24 22.44 2.41
N ALA A 4 -9.83 22.79 3.63
CA ALA A 4 -9.09 21.89 4.53
C ALA A 4 -9.91 20.66 4.93
N LEU A 5 -11.21 20.79 5.15
CA LEU A 5 -12.06 19.66 5.57
C LEU A 5 -12.30 18.68 4.40
N GLY A 6 -12.53 19.20 3.19
CA GLY A 6 -12.62 18.37 1.99
C GLY A 6 -11.31 17.63 1.70
N ALA A 7 -10.17 18.31 1.84
CA ALA A 7 -8.85 17.70 1.66
C ALA A 7 -8.58 16.57 2.69
N LEU A 8 -8.93 16.79 3.96
CA LEU A 8 -8.83 15.78 5.01
C LEU A 8 -9.69 14.56 4.67
N PHE A 9 -10.91 14.79 4.18
CA PHE A 9 -11.81 13.70 3.83
C PHE A 9 -11.28 12.88 2.64
N ILE A 10 -10.75 13.54 1.61
CA ILE A 10 -10.07 12.87 0.48
C ILE A 10 -8.90 12.03 1.00
N PHE A 11 -8.12 12.55 1.96
CA PHE A 11 -7.03 11.78 2.56
C PHE A 11 -7.54 10.53 3.29
N VAL A 12 -8.61 10.64 4.08
CA VAL A 12 -9.26 9.48 4.72
C VAL A 12 -9.73 8.46 3.70
N LEU A 13 -10.29 8.92 2.56
CA LEU A 13 -10.73 8.03 1.49
C LEU A 13 -9.57 7.32 0.78
N LEU A 14 -8.39 7.95 0.67
CA LEU A 14 -7.19 7.40 0.03
C LEU A 14 -6.34 6.51 0.96
N TYR A 15 -6.42 6.74 2.26
CA TYR A 15 -5.53 6.13 3.24
C TYR A 15 -5.52 4.58 3.24
N PRO A 16 -6.66 3.87 3.08
CA PRO A 16 -6.66 2.42 2.94
C PRO A 16 -5.81 1.93 1.76
N GLY A 17 -5.92 2.56 0.60
CA GLY A 17 -5.11 2.21 -0.57
C GLY A 17 -3.62 2.45 -0.36
N ILE A 18 -3.25 3.52 0.36
CA ILE A 18 -1.87 3.81 0.74
C ILE A 18 -1.33 2.70 1.64
N LEU A 19 -2.07 2.32 2.69
CA LEU A 19 -1.67 1.25 3.60
C LEU A 19 -1.57 -0.11 2.89
N PHE A 20 -2.51 -0.42 1.99
CA PHE A 20 -2.43 -1.61 1.14
C PHE A 20 -1.12 -1.64 0.37
N ARG A 21 -0.76 -0.53 -0.30
CA ARG A 21 0.45 -0.42 -1.12
C ARG A 21 1.73 -0.52 -0.28
N ILE A 22 1.75 0.13 0.88
CA ILE A 22 2.85 -0.01 1.85
C ILE A 22 3.00 -1.47 2.28
N ALA A 23 1.91 -2.14 2.64
CA ALA A 23 1.93 -3.54 3.04
C ALA A 23 2.35 -4.49 1.91
N TYR A 24 1.97 -4.18 0.66
CA TYR A 24 2.34 -4.94 -0.52
C TYR A 24 3.85 -4.81 -0.83
N LEU A 25 4.38 -3.58 -0.82
CA LEU A 25 5.77 -3.31 -1.17
C LEU A 25 6.76 -3.64 -0.04
N ASN A 26 6.34 -3.58 1.22
CA ASN A 26 7.17 -3.90 2.38
C ASN A 26 7.55 -5.39 2.41
N GLY A 27 8.84 -5.69 2.40
CA GLY A 27 9.37 -7.05 2.50
C GLY A 27 10.86 -7.13 2.79
N PRO A 28 11.47 -8.32 2.69
CA PRO A 28 12.89 -8.51 2.95
C PRO A 28 13.75 -7.66 2.00
N TYR A 29 14.86 -7.16 2.53
CA TYR A 29 15.81 -6.30 1.81
C TYR A 29 15.21 -4.99 1.26
N SER A 30 14.04 -4.55 1.76
CA SER A 30 13.38 -3.33 1.30
C SER A 30 14.21 -2.09 1.64
N ARG A 31 14.73 -1.41 0.60
CA ARG A 31 15.23 -0.05 0.76
C ARG A 31 14.06 0.92 0.92
N LYS A 32 14.27 1.97 1.73
CA LYS A 32 13.35 3.11 1.85
C LYS A 32 13.32 4.00 0.59
N ASN A 33 14.29 3.83 -0.32
CA ASN A 33 14.37 4.54 -1.59
C ASN A 33 13.55 3.82 -2.65
N ILE A 34 12.22 3.90 -2.52
CA ILE A 34 11.34 3.65 -3.65
C ILE A 34 11.56 4.82 -4.61
N GLN A 35 11.99 4.54 -5.85
CA GLN A 35 12.21 5.58 -6.87
C GLN A 35 10.89 6.20 -7.39
N SER A 36 9.73 5.92 -6.78
CA SER A 36 8.46 6.49 -7.22
C SER A 36 8.25 7.88 -6.67
N SER A 37 7.70 8.77 -7.50
CA SER A 37 7.26 10.07 -7.02
C SER A 37 6.05 9.91 -6.07
N LEU A 38 5.88 10.82 -5.12
CA LEU A 38 4.72 10.83 -4.23
C LEU A 38 3.39 10.85 -5.02
N VAL A 39 3.39 11.50 -6.19
CA VAL A 39 2.22 11.55 -7.07
C VAL A 39 1.90 10.17 -7.63
N ASP A 40 2.91 9.43 -8.11
CA ASP A 40 2.71 8.07 -8.60
C ASP A 40 2.19 7.15 -7.49
N GLU A 41 2.68 7.30 -6.26
CA GLU A 41 2.19 6.53 -5.12
C GLU A 41 0.71 6.82 -4.84
N LEU A 42 0.32 8.10 -4.85
CA LEU A 42 -1.06 8.52 -4.63
C LEU A 42 -1.98 8.00 -5.74
N VAL A 43 -1.60 8.14 -7.01
CA VAL A 43 -2.37 7.66 -8.16
C VAL A 43 -2.52 6.13 -8.11
N LEU A 44 -1.44 5.40 -7.86
CA LEU A 44 -1.48 3.94 -7.76
C LEU A 44 -2.26 3.46 -6.53
N SER A 45 -2.29 4.23 -5.44
CA SER A 45 -3.07 3.93 -4.25
C SER A 45 -4.58 4.16 -4.44
N LEU A 46 -4.98 4.96 -5.43
CA LEU A 46 -6.38 5.29 -5.66
C LEU A 46 -7.21 4.06 -6.04
N ILE A 47 -6.64 3.17 -6.86
CA ILE A 47 -7.29 1.92 -7.30
C ILE A 47 -7.61 1.01 -6.10
N PRO A 48 -6.64 0.58 -5.27
CA PRO A 48 -6.93 -0.27 -4.12
C PRO A 48 -7.80 0.46 -3.08
N SER A 49 -7.66 1.79 -2.95
CA SER A 49 -8.51 2.53 -2.01
C SER A 49 -9.98 2.51 -2.42
N LEU A 50 -10.29 2.81 -3.69
CA LEU A 50 -11.65 2.75 -4.21
C LEU A 50 -12.22 1.33 -4.08
N PHE A 51 -11.43 0.31 -4.44
CA PHE A 51 -11.86 -1.08 -4.31
C PHE A 51 -12.21 -1.44 -2.86
N LEU A 52 -11.34 -1.12 -1.90
CA LEU A 52 -11.57 -1.40 -0.48
C LEU A 52 -12.75 -0.61 0.07
N GLN A 53 -12.90 0.66 -0.29
CA GLN A 53 -14.04 1.49 0.15
C GLN A 53 -15.36 0.99 -0.42
N CYS A 54 -15.42 0.61 -1.70
CA CYS A 54 -16.61 0.02 -2.30
C CYS A 54 -16.98 -1.31 -1.65
N MET A 55 -15.98 -2.16 -1.38
CA MET A 55 -16.19 -3.42 -0.67
C MET A 55 -16.68 -3.19 0.76
N GLY A 56 -16.06 -2.23 1.47
CA GLY A 56 -16.46 -1.83 2.82
C GLY A 56 -17.89 -1.29 2.86
N TYR A 57 -18.24 -0.40 1.93
CA TYR A 57 -19.60 0.11 1.75
C TYR A 57 -20.60 -1.03 1.53
N TRP A 58 -20.29 -1.97 0.63
CA TRP A 58 -21.19 -3.08 0.32
C TRP A 58 -21.42 -4.00 1.54
N ILE A 59 -20.36 -4.32 2.28
CA ILE A 59 -20.45 -5.16 3.49
C ILE A 59 -21.23 -4.44 4.59
N VAL A 60 -20.89 -3.18 4.88
CA VAL A 60 -21.55 -2.42 5.95
C VAL A 60 -22.99 -2.09 5.59
N GLY A 61 -23.28 -1.85 4.30
CA GLY A 61 -24.62 -1.57 3.78
C GLY A 61 -25.60 -2.73 4.00
N TYR A 62 -25.10 -3.95 4.26
CA TYR A 62 -25.94 -5.07 4.67
C TYR A 62 -26.45 -4.93 6.11
N PHE A 63 -25.70 -4.27 6.99
CA PHE A 63 -25.99 -4.17 8.42
C PHE A 63 -26.52 -2.80 8.84
N TYR A 64 -26.17 -1.74 8.10
CA TYR A 64 -26.48 -0.36 8.44
C TYR A 64 -26.91 0.44 7.20
N ASP A 65 -27.81 1.40 7.40
CA ASP A 65 -28.20 2.34 6.34
C ASP A 65 -27.15 3.45 6.20
N ILE A 66 -26.43 3.46 5.08
CA ILE A 66 -25.32 4.37 4.83
C ILE A 66 -25.83 5.62 4.11
N ARG A 67 -25.84 6.75 4.82
CA ARG A 67 -26.23 8.05 4.26
C ARG A 67 -25.07 8.69 3.50
N LEU A 68 -24.89 8.33 2.24
CA LEU A 68 -23.89 8.91 1.33
C LEU A 68 -24.03 10.44 1.17
N GLU A 69 -25.22 10.96 1.45
CA GLU A 69 -25.49 12.39 1.44
C GLU A 69 -24.63 13.17 2.46
N LEU A 70 -24.35 12.59 3.63
CA LEU A 70 -23.44 13.19 4.62
C LEU A 70 -22.00 13.26 4.09
N VAL A 71 -21.57 12.24 3.34
CA VAL A 71 -20.24 12.21 2.71
C VAL A 71 -20.14 13.32 1.65
N TYR A 72 -21.17 13.48 0.81
CA TYR A 72 -21.23 14.54 -0.20
C TYR A 72 -21.24 15.93 0.43
N GLN A 73 -22.01 16.14 1.49
CA GLN A 73 -22.07 17.40 2.24
C GLN A 73 -20.72 17.76 2.88
N LEU A 74 -20.00 16.78 3.42
CA LEU A 74 -18.64 16.98 3.96
C LEU A 74 -17.63 17.33 2.85
N LEU A 75 -17.79 16.78 1.64
CA LEU A 75 -16.85 17.00 0.54
C LEU A 75 -16.98 18.39 -0.10
N ILE A 76 -18.21 18.86 -0.31
CA ILE A 76 -18.50 20.13 -1.00
C ILE A 76 -18.64 21.30 -0.02
N GLY A 77 -18.85 21.00 1.25
CA GLY A 77 -19.07 21.99 2.30
C GLY A 77 -20.53 22.48 2.30
N ALA A 78 -21.06 22.72 3.50
CA ALA A 78 -22.43 23.13 3.79
C ALA A 78 -22.78 24.57 3.31
N ASN A 79 -22.51 24.90 2.06
CA ASN A 79 -22.88 26.18 1.46
C ASN A 79 -24.31 26.19 0.89
N ASN A 80 -25.04 25.07 0.96
CA ASN A 80 -26.42 24.99 0.50
C ASN A 80 -27.37 25.14 1.70
N PRO A 81 -28.16 26.22 1.80
CA PRO A 81 -29.07 26.47 2.93
C PRO A 81 -30.19 25.42 3.07
N ALA A 82 -30.38 24.55 2.08
CA ALA A 82 -31.30 23.41 2.15
C ALA A 82 -30.78 22.26 3.06
N TYR A 83 -29.50 22.27 3.43
CA TYR A 83 -28.87 21.19 4.18
C TYR A 83 -28.00 21.75 5.31
N THR A 84 -28.63 21.97 6.47
CA THR A 84 -27.90 22.24 7.71
C THR A 84 -27.33 20.91 8.24
N PRO A 85 -26.01 20.75 8.34
CA PRO A 85 -25.43 19.53 8.91
C PRO A 85 -25.90 19.39 10.35
N ASP A 86 -26.58 18.29 10.66
CA ASP A 86 -26.98 17.96 12.03
C ASP A 86 -25.74 17.47 12.79
N PHE A 87 -25.09 18.39 13.49
CA PHE A 87 -23.90 18.09 14.29
C PHE A 87 -24.18 17.13 15.45
N ASN A 88 -25.44 16.95 15.88
CA ASN A 88 -25.80 15.95 16.90
C ASN A 88 -25.74 14.53 16.35
N LEU A 89 -26.16 14.34 15.10
CA LEU A 89 -25.98 13.08 14.36
C LEU A 89 -24.50 12.79 14.10
N ALA A 90 -23.69 13.82 13.80
CA ALA A 90 -22.25 13.67 13.63
C ALA A 90 -21.55 13.24 14.93
N GLY A 91 -21.94 13.82 16.07
CA GLY A 91 -21.37 13.48 17.39
C GLY A 91 -21.67 12.05 17.82
N THR A 92 -22.87 11.53 17.53
CA THR A 92 -23.25 10.14 17.86
C THR A 92 -22.67 9.11 16.89
N SER A 93 -22.39 9.51 15.64
CA SER A 93 -21.90 8.62 14.58
C SER A 93 -20.37 8.55 14.49
N ILE A 94 -19.63 9.33 15.30
CA ILE A 94 -18.17 9.40 15.20
C ILE A 94 -17.49 8.08 15.58
N LEU A 95 -18.00 7.37 16.59
CA LEU A 95 -17.40 6.11 17.04
C LEU A 95 -17.63 4.97 16.02
N PRO A 96 -18.85 4.75 15.48
CA PRO A 96 -19.06 3.84 14.35
C PRO A 96 -18.22 4.19 13.12
N PHE A 97 -18.11 5.48 12.79
CA PHE A 97 -17.29 5.93 11.66
C PHE A 97 -15.81 5.65 11.88
N ALA A 98 -15.27 5.95 13.06
CA ALA A 98 -13.89 5.64 13.41
C ALA A 98 -13.64 4.12 13.42
N GLY A 99 -14.58 3.32 13.94
CA GLY A 99 -14.52 1.86 13.94
C GLY A 99 -14.53 1.28 12.52
N TYR A 100 -15.39 1.79 11.63
CA TYR A 100 -15.38 1.43 10.22
C TYR A 100 -14.02 1.70 9.57
N ASN A 101 -13.49 2.91 9.73
CA ASN A 101 -12.19 3.27 9.16
C ASN A 101 -11.09 2.38 9.74
N ALA A 102 -11.03 2.18 11.06
CA ALA A 102 -10.02 1.32 11.69
C ALA A 102 -10.07 -0.13 11.17
N LEU A 103 -11.27 -0.69 11.01
CA LEU A 103 -11.47 -2.01 10.41
C LEU A 103 -10.98 -2.03 8.97
N LEU A 104 -11.36 -1.02 8.17
CA LEU A 104 -10.97 -0.92 6.78
C LEU A 104 -9.45 -0.83 6.61
N LEU A 105 -8.77 -0.06 7.46
CA LEU A 105 -7.30 0.03 7.47
C LEU A 105 -6.66 -1.31 7.84
N THR A 106 -7.23 -2.03 8.80
CA THR A 106 -6.77 -3.38 9.17
C THR A 106 -6.91 -4.35 8.01
N VAL A 107 -8.07 -4.34 7.34
CA VAL A 107 -8.31 -5.15 6.14
C VAL A 107 -7.36 -4.76 5.01
N ALA A 108 -7.08 -3.47 4.82
CA ALA A 108 -6.14 -2.99 3.81
C ALA A 108 -4.72 -3.55 4.02
N LEU A 109 -4.24 -3.52 5.27
CA LEU A 109 -2.93 -4.09 5.61
C LEU A 109 -2.90 -5.61 5.42
N ALA A 110 -3.94 -6.31 5.84
CA ALA A 110 -4.04 -7.76 5.70
C ALA A 110 -4.09 -8.19 4.22
N THR A 111 -4.93 -7.53 3.43
CA THR A 111 -5.07 -7.79 2.00
C THR A 111 -3.82 -7.41 1.21
N GLY A 112 -3.12 -6.34 1.57
CA GLY A 112 -1.83 -5.98 0.96
C GLY A 112 -0.76 -7.06 1.18
N LYS A 113 -0.63 -7.56 2.41
CA LYS A 113 0.28 -8.67 2.73
C LYS A 113 -0.11 -9.97 2.01
N ALA A 114 -1.40 -10.27 1.94
CA ALA A 114 -1.90 -11.45 1.26
C ALA A 114 -1.64 -11.37 -0.26
N ALA A 115 -1.90 -10.21 -0.87
CA ALA A 115 -1.63 -9.95 -2.28
C ALA A 115 -0.14 -10.12 -2.59
N ARG A 116 0.74 -9.59 -1.74
CA ARG A 116 2.19 -9.80 -1.87
C ARG A 116 2.55 -11.29 -1.92
N ARG A 117 2.11 -12.07 -0.93
CA ARG A 117 2.38 -13.51 -0.86
C ARG A 117 1.85 -14.25 -2.09
N LEU A 118 0.67 -13.89 -2.56
CA LEU A 118 0.08 -14.49 -3.76
C LEU A 118 0.93 -14.20 -5.00
N VAL A 119 1.39 -12.95 -5.16
CA VAL A 119 2.27 -12.55 -6.27
C VAL A 119 3.60 -13.27 -6.19
N GLU A 120 4.21 -13.37 -5.01
CA GLU A 120 5.47 -14.09 -4.78
C GLU A 120 5.36 -15.59 -5.09
N GLN A 121 4.26 -16.23 -4.69
CA GLN A 121 4.00 -17.67 -4.95
C GLN A 121 3.73 -17.97 -6.41
N THR A 122 3.03 -17.06 -7.10
CA THR A 122 2.70 -17.22 -8.53
C THR A 122 3.80 -16.72 -9.46
N LYS A 123 4.89 -16.14 -8.91
CA LYS A 123 5.96 -15.46 -9.65
C LYS A 123 5.39 -14.42 -10.64
N ALA A 124 4.26 -13.79 -10.30
CA ALA A 124 3.53 -12.91 -11.20
C ALA A 124 4.24 -11.55 -11.39
N ASP A 125 5.04 -11.14 -10.41
CA ASP A 125 5.90 -9.97 -10.46
C ASP A 125 6.96 -10.05 -11.58
N LEU A 126 7.48 -11.25 -11.85
CA LEU A 126 8.47 -11.46 -12.91
C LEU A 126 7.85 -11.24 -14.31
N LYS A 127 6.59 -11.63 -14.48
CA LYS A 127 5.84 -11.56 -15.74
C LYS A 127 5.20 -10.19 -15.98
N PHE A 128 4.60 -9.58 -14.94
CA PHE A 128 3.84 -8.34 -15.05
C PHE A 128 4.55 -7.18 -14.37
N HIS A 129 4.96 -6.18 -15.15
CA HIS A 129 5.67 -5.01 -14.64
C HIS A 129 4.92 -4.28 -13.51
N SER A 130 3.60 -4.17 -13.59
CA SER A 130 2.76 -3.50 -12.58
C SER A 130 2.73 -4.21 -11.22
N LEU A 131 3.09 -5.50 -11.16
CA LEU A 131 3.12 -6.27 -9.91
C LEU A 131 4.52 -6.34 -9.30
N ARG A 132 5.54 -5.78 -9.97
CA ARG A 132 6.91 -5.83 -9.47
C ARG A 132 7.06 -5.14 -8.13
N PHE A 133 7.83 -5.76 -7.26
CA PHE A 133 8.31 -5.12 -6.06
C PHE A 133 9.38 -4.12 -6.53
N ASN A 134 9.22 -2.82 -6.28
CA ASN A 134 10.21 -1.78 -6.65
C ASN A 134 11.48 -1.89 -5.78
N ASN A 135 12.08 -3.08 -5.72
CA ASN A 135 13.21 -3.44 -4.90
C ASN A 135 14.15 -4.36 -5.67
N ASP A 136 15.13 -3.77 -6.34
CA ASP A 136 16.11 -4.51 -7.13
C ASP A 136 16.95 -5.45 -6.25
N TRP A 137 17.23 -5.05 -5.00
CA TRP A 137 17.98 -5.88 -4.05
C TRP A 137 17.24 -7.14 -3.68
N TYR A 138 15.91 -7.10 -3.60
CA TYR A 138 15.12 -8.30 -3.38
C TYR A 138 15.36 -9.30 -4.51
N TYR A 139 15.31 -8.87 -5.77
CA TYR A 139 15.53 -9.76 -6.92
C TYR A 139 16.97 -10.25 -7.04
N LEU A 140 17.95 -9.38 -6.77
CA LEU A 140 19.36 -9.70 -6.85
C LEU A 140 19.77 -10.69 -5.76
N LEU A 141 19.44 -10.38 -4.50
CA LEU A 141 19.87 -11.16 -3.34
C LEU A 141 19.09 -12.46 -3.18
N SER A 142 17.88 -12.56 -3.72
CA SER A 142 17.14 -13.83 -3.79
C SER A 142 17.48 -14.67 -5.02
N GLY A 143 18.35 -14.19 -5.91
CA GLY A 143 18.66 -14.85 -7.17
C GLY A 143 17.52 -14.82 -8.22
N ARG A 144 16.32 -14.33 -7.87
CA ARG A 144 15.16 -14.22 -8.78
C ARG A 144 15.38 -13.33 -9.99
N ILE A 145 16.48 -12.57 -10.04
CA ILE A 145 16.86 -11.77 -11.21
C ILE A 145 17.02 -12.63 -12.48
N VAL A 146 17.43 -13.89 -12.37
CA VAL A 146 17.59 -14.79 -13.53
C VAL A 146 16.26 -15.31 -14.08
N ASP A 147 15.19 -15.26 -13.28
CA ASP A 147 13.85 -15.68 -13.71
C ASP A 147 13.15 -14.61 -14.58
N PHE A 148 13.77 -13.44 -14.79
CA PHE A 148 13.21 -12.41 -15.67
C PHE A 148 13.33 -12.79 -17.16
N PRO A 149 12.37 -12.37 -18.01
CA PRO A 149 12.46 -12.62 -19.44
C PRO A 149 13.76 -12.03 -20.03
N GLY A 150 14.55 -12.88 -20.71
CA GLY A 150 15.79 -12.48 -21.37
C GLY A 150 17.08 -12.93 -20.68
N TRP A 151 16.99 -13.57 -19.51
CA TRP A 151 18.13 -14.21 -18.84
C TRP A 151 18.09 -15.73 -19.05
N GLU A 152 19.26 -16.36 -19.06
CA GLU A 152 19.40 -17.82 -19.10
C GLU A 152 19.53 -18.36 -17.67
N GLY A 153 18.71 -19.36 -17.34
CA GLY A 153 18.72 -20.04 -16.03
C GLY A 153 17.44 -19.87 -15.23
N HIS A 154 17.35 -20.58 -14.10
CA HIS A 154 16.24 -20.48 -13.16
C HIS A 154 16.76 -20.23 -11.75
N SER A 155 16.02 -19.46 -10.95
CA SER A 155 16.41 -19.17 -9.56
C SER A 155 16.48 -20.43 -8.70
N GLU A 156 15.76 -21.48 -9.11
CA GLU A 156 15.75 -22.79 -8.45
C GLU A 156 17.07 -23.57 -8.64
N ASP A 157 17.87 -23.20 -9.65
CA ASP A 157 19.18 -23.80 -9.92
C ASP A 157 20.31 -23.11 -9.11
N ILE A 158 20.00 -22.02 -8.39
CA ILE A 158 20.98 -21.26 -7.61
C ILE A 158 21.13 -21.91 -6.23
N GLU A 159 22.31 -22.48 -5.96
CA GLU A 159 22.61 -23.11 -4.66
C GLU A 159 22.92 -22.09 -3.56
N TYR A 160 23.61 -21.00 -3.88
CA TYR A 160 23.98 -19.96 -2.92
C TYR A 160 24.20 -18.60 -3.60
N VAL A 161 24.03 -17.53 -2.82
CA VAL A 161 24.34 -16.16 -3.25
C VAL A 161 25.57 -15.70 -2.48
N PHE A 162 26.69 -15.45 -3.17
CA PHE A 162 27.91 -14.92 -2.58
C PHE A 162 27.95 -13.39 -2.75
N VAL A 163 28.22 -12.67 -1.67
CA VAL A 163 28.18 -11.21 -1.64
C VAL A 163 29.49 -10.64 -1.10
N ASP A 164 30.03 -9.66 -1.83
CA ASP A 164 31.15 -8.83 -1.42
C ASP A 164 30.66 -7.41 -1.09
N VAL A 165 30.81 -6.99 0.16
CA VAL A 165 30.36 -5.69 0.67
C VAL A 165 31.57 -4.86 1.11
N LEU A 166 31.85 -3.79 0.38
CA LEU A 166 32.82 -2.78 0.78
C LEU A 166 32.17 -1.76 1.71
N VAL A 167 32.69 -1.63 2.93
CA VAL A 167 32.24 -0.66 3.93
C VAL A 167 33.36 0.34 4.18
N GLU A 168 33.11 1.58 3.79
CA GLU A 168 34.03 2.69 4.05
C GLU A 168 33.66 3.35 5.37
N THR A 169 34.62 3.37 6.30
CA THR A 169 34.53 4.16 7.53
C THR A 169 35.48 5.36 7.42
N LYS A 170 35.38 6.32 8.34
CA LYS A 170 36.28 7.50 8.34
C LYS A 170 37.76 7.15 8.50
N GLU A 171 38.08 5.98 9.05
CA GLU A 171 39.44 5.58 9.41
C GLU A 171 40.01 4.51 8.46
N CYS A 172 39.16 3.63 7.94
CA CYS A 172 39.57 2.53 7.07
C CYS A 172 38.39 1.95 6.27
N SER A 173 38.72 1.20 5.21
CA SER A 173 37.76 0.43 4.42
C SER A 173 37.85 -1.05 4.78
N PHE A 174 36.70 -1.68 5.01
CA PHE A 174 36.57 -3.11 5.25
C PHE A 174 35.88 -3.77 4.06
N LEU A 175 36.39 -4.90 3.59
CA LEU A 175 35.70 -5.76 2.63
C LEU A 175 35.16 -6.98 3.38
N TYR A 176 33.84 -7.13 3.40
CA TYR A 176 33.15 -8.30 3.92
C TYR A 176 32.78 -9.22 2.76
N CYS A 177 33.18 -10.48 2.83
CA CYS A 177 32.86 -11.49 1.83
C CYS A 177 32.13 -12.65 2.53
N GLY A 178 31.08 -13.18 1.92
CA GLY A 178 30.37 -14.31 2.50
C GLY A 178 29.21 -14.80 1.67
N VAL A 179 28.66 -15.94 2.08
CA VAL A 179 27.41 -16.47 1.54
C VAL A 179 26.25 -15.83 2.29
N LEU A 180 25.24 -15.37 1.56
CA LEU A 180 24.00 -14.84 2.12
C LEU A 180 23.08 -16.01 2.49
N GLU A 181 22.73 -16.11 3.78
CA GLU A 181 21.73 -17.04 4.30
C GLU A 181 20.40 -16.27 4.56
N GLU A 182 19.26 -16.92 4.30
CA GLU A 182 17.91 -16.39 4.59
C GLU A 182 17.53 -16.38 6.07
#